data_AF-A0A3L7PBK4-F1
#
_entry.id   AF-A0A3L7PBK4-F1
#
_cell.length_a   1.000
_cell.length_b   1.000
_cell.length_c   1.000
_cell.angle_alpha   90.00
_cell.angle_beta   90.00
_cell.angle_gamma   90.00
#
_symmetry.space_group_name_H-M   'P 1'
#
loop_
_entity.id
_entity.type
_entity.pdbx_description
1 polymer ?
#
loop_
_entity_poly.entity_id
_entity_poly.type
_entity_poly.pdbx_seq_one_letter_code
_entity_poly.pdbx_strand_id
1 'polypeptide(L)'
;MTRGRFRVLEVDARLNRFLRNSLCILGLLWLAFSATTVCAADPPSAAGSVLKLLKSGKVPPARLHSVVEMVCSRGNEHDLAYVFEQALDEKAYAPELRQQALLWLKDAALNRKTLPANREALGRLLDPAVSTDDRLQLRAIELAHAWKDPGTSPPLVQIARSDKSSDAIRTAAVSALVAVDPAAAKGIANELLASGQSYHNRTVGVDTLAGIDLVASAQAAAQVLKSTTPEDDPGPIIDSMLAREGGAEQLGLALKSTPLPQDVAKLCLRRVYSEGRSDPGLLDVLAPQAGVSAKPVKLTPEQVTALAAAATEKGNSARGEQVFRRSDLSCTKCHAVNKAGGQIGPDLTPVGANSPMEYLVTALFDPDAQIKEAFITRTVTTLEGRIFQGITVDRTDQKLVLRNTESQLVEIPISEIDEEIEGKSLMPKGLPTLLTESETLDLLKFLSELGKPGTYAVRSTQRFQRWRVLVNAKPELLAEIPNLVIFETEVLAQGLWGSAYSLVNGTLPLDEIAVRLKSKVFYLQGEIEVVEAGPATLNFDSTNGLHVWLGKESVNSPAGATVDLAAGRQTLTIRVDTTARPESELRLELTRPEGTSGQFQVVDGQ
;
A
#
# COMPACT_ATOMS: atom_id res chain seq x y z
N MET A 1 -98.81 8.61 65.92
CA MET A 1 -99.05 7.99 64.60
C MET A 1 -99.11 9.08 63.54
N THR A 2 -98.39 8.84 62.44
CA THR A 2 -98.58 9.37 61.06
C THR A 2 -98.34 10.85 60.72
N ARG A 3 -97.21 11.01 59.98
CA ARG A 3 -97.00 11.79 58.74
C ARG A 3 -96.76 13.30 58.84
N GLY A 4 -95.49 13.66 59.00
CA GLY A 4 -94.94 14.97 58.62
C GLY A 4 -94.61 15.03 57.12
N ARG A 5 -95.12 16.06 56.44
CA ARG A 5 -94.75 16.46 55.07
C ARG A 5 -93.52 17.35 55.13
N PHE A 6 -92.41 16.95 54.50
CA PHE A 6 -91.28 17.83 54.21
C PHE A 6 -91.32 18.24 52.72
N ARG A 7 -91.18 19.55 52.50
CA ARG A 7 -90.96 20.18 51.19
C ARG A 7 -89.59 19.75 50.64
N VAL A 8 -89.59 19.33 49.38
CA VAL A 8 -88.40 19.03 48.57
C VAL A 8 -87.72 20.34 48.21
N LEU A 9 -86.44 20.48 48.58
CA LEU A 9 -85.49 21.40 47.94
C LEU A 9 -84.66 20.55 46.98
N GLU A 10 -84.76 20.85 45.69
CA GLU A 10 -83.95 20.29 44.62
C GLU A 10 -82.46 20.63 44.84
N VAL A 11 -81.63 19.60 44.91
CA VAL A 11 -80.17 19.73 44.75
C VAL A 11 -79.78 18.99 43.48
N ASP A 12 -79.56 19.80 42.46
CA ASP A 12 -78.71 19.66 41.28
C ASP A 12 -78.30 18.24 40.81
N ALA A 13 -79.00 17.78 39.77
CA ALA A 13 -78.70 16.58 38.98
C ALA A 13 -77.50 16.77 38.01
N ARG A 14 -76.46 17.53 38.40
CA ARG A 14 -75.25 17.75 37.59
C ARG A 14 -73.99 17.04 38.10
N LEU A 15 -73.96 16.56 39.34
CA LEU A 15 -72.77 15.91 39.89
C LEU A 15 -72.65 14.41 39.54
N ASN A 16 -73.77 13.76 39.19
CA ASN A 16 -73.81 12.30 38.99
C ASN A 16 -73.59 11.84 37.54
N ARG A 17 -73.46 12.77 36.59
CA ARG A 17 -73.17 12.47 35.18
C ARG A 17 -71.65 12.50 34.87
N PHE A 18 -70.86 13.17 35.71
CA PHE A 18 -69.41 13.27 35.57
C PHE A 18 -68.66 12.02 36.10
N LEU A 19 -69.15 11.44 37.19
CA LEU A 19 -68.57 10.22 37.78
C LEU A 19 -68.89 8.94 36.99
N ARG A 20 -69.99 8.93 36.23
CA ARG A 20 -70.39 7.76 35.44
C ARG A 20 -69.72 7.68 34.06
N ASN A 21 -69.34 8.83 33.48
CA ASN A 21 -68.52 8.86 32.25
C ASN A 21 -67.02 8.60 32.53
N SER A 22 -66.54 8.83 33.75
CA SER A 22 -65.13 8.61 34.10
C SER A 22 -64.78 7.13 34.29
N LEU A 23 -65.74 6.29 34.72
CA LEU A 23 -65.51 4.84 34.89
C LEU A 23 -65.63 4.02 33.59
N CYS A 24 -66.30 4.51 32.55
CA CYS A 24 -66.33 3.83 31.24
C CYS A 24 -65.12 4.18 30.36
N ILE A 25 -64.45 5.33 30.59
CA ILE A 25 -63.22 5.70 29.87
C ILE A 25 -62.00 4.95 30.43
N LEU A 26 -61.99 4.62 31.73
CA LEU A 26 -60.93 3.80 32.34
C LEU A 26 -61.01 2.30 32.01
N GLY A 27 -62.18 1.77 31.60
CA GLY A 27 -62.34 0.37 31.16
C GLY A 27 -62.00 0.13 29.68
N LEU A 28 -62.10 1.16 28.83
CA LEU A 28 -61.70 1.09 27.41
C LEU A 28 -60.22 1.43 27.19
N LEU A 29 -59.55 1.99 28.21
CA LEU A 29 -58.10 2.23 28.23
C LEU A 29 -57.27 1.05 28.76
N TRP A 30 -57.91 -0.07 29.14
CA TRP A 30 -57.23 -1.30 29.58
C TRP A 30 -57.44 -2.50 28.65
N LEU A 31 -57.96 -2.26 27.44
CA LEU A 31 -58.13 -3.27 26.37
C LEU A 31 -57.54 -2.82 25.02
N ALA A 32 -56.68 -1.79 25.04
CA ALA A 32 -55.89 -1.32 23.89
C ALA A 32 -54.37 -1.39 24.14
N PHE A 33 -53.93 -2.19 25.12
CA PHE A 33 -52.52 -2.49 25.40
C PHE A 33 -52.21 -3.99 25.23
N SER A 34 -52.75 -4.55 24.15
CA SER A 34 -52.20 -5.75 23.50
C SER A 34 -52.04 -5.47 22.01
N ALA A 35 -51.64 -4.25 21.65
CA ALA A 35 -50.90 -4.08 20.41
C ALA A 35 -49.56 -4.75 20.68
N THR A 36 -49.44 -6.01 20.26
CA THR A 36 -48.15 -6.50 19.80
C THR A 36 -47.60 -5.37 18.93
N THR A 37 -46.52 -4.73 19.40
CA THR A 37 -45.63 -4.03 18.49
C THR A 37 -45.21 -5.09 17.50
N VAL A 38 -45.97 -5.20 16.41
CA VAL A 38 -45.45 -5.74 15.16
C VAL A 38 -44.27 -4.83 14.91
N CYS A 39 -43.06 -5.29 15.27
CA CYS A 39 -41.85 -4.70 14.75
C CYS A 39 -42.12 -4.53 13.26
N ALA A 40 -42.12 -3.29 12.77
CA ALA A 40 -42.24 -3.06 11.35
C ALA A 40 -41.25 -4.02 10.68
N ALA A 41 -41.76 -4.96 9.89
CA ALA A 41 -40.90 -5.96 9.29
C ALA A 41 -39.86 -5.19 8.47
N ASP A 42 -38.58 -5.45 8.70
CA ASP A 42 -37.49 -4.83 7.94
C ASP A 42 -37.83 -4.90 6.45
N PRO A 43 -37.63 -3.82 5.68
CA PRO A 43 -38.01 -3.79 4.28
C PRO A 43 -37.36 -4.96 3.54
N PRO A 44 -38.07 -5.58 2.58
CA PRO A 44 -37.59 -6.77 1.89
C PRO A 44 -36.23 -6.51 1.23
N SER A 45 -35.33 -7.47 1.39
CA SER A 45 -33.95 -7.38 0.91
C SER A 45 -33.55 -8.65 0.17
N ALA A 46 -32.68 -8.50 -0.84
CA ALA A 46 -32.03 -9.61 -1.52
C ALA A 46 -31.16 -10.47 -0.57
N ALA A 47 -30.72 -9.92 0.56
CA ALA A 47 -30.00 -10.64 1.61
C ALA A 47 -30.89 -11.07 2.80
N GLY A 48 -32.20 -10.82 2.75
CA GLY A 48 -33.08 -10.94 3.93
C GLY A 48 -33.13 -12.34 4.57
N SER A 49 -33.02 -13.42 3.79
CA SER A 49 -32.95 -14.79 4.32
C SER A 49 -31.62 -15.06 5.04
N VAL A 50 -30.53 -14.54 4.49
CA VAL A 50 -29.17 -14.64 5.02
C VAL A 50 -29.05 -13.80 6.31
N LEU A 51 -29.61 -12.59 6.31
CA LEU A 51 -29.65 -11.75 7.51
C LEU A 51 -30.46 -12.40 8.63
N LYS A 52 -31.61 -13.03 8.35
CA LYS A 52 -32.38 -13.76 9.38
C LYS A 52 -31.55 -14.89 9.99
N LEU A 53 -30.77 -15.60 9.19
CA LEU A 53 -29.86 -16.63 9.69
C LEU A 53 -28.77 -16.01 10.58
N LEU A 54 -28.18 -14.89 10.16
CA LEU A 54 -27.19 -14.15 10.95
C LEU A 54 -27.76 -13.66 12.29
N LYS A 55 -28.95 -13.03 12.27
CA LYS A 55 -29.70 -12.57 13.46
C LYS A 55 -30.06 -13.70 14.42
N SER A 56 -30.21 -14.93 13.92
CA SER A 56 -30.54 -16.08 14.77
C SER A 56 -29.40 -16.57 15.65
N GLY A 57 -28.16 -16.12 15.41
CA GLY A 57 -26.96 -16.60 16.11
C GLY A 57 -26.57 -18.05 15.78
N LYS A 58 -27.23 -18.70 14.81
CA LYS A 58 -27.01 -20.11 14.46
C LYS A 58 -25.99 -20.31 13.33
N VAL A 59 -25.32 -19.26 12.89
CA VAL A 59 -24.29 -19.36 11.84
C VAL A 59 -23.05 -20.02 12.44
N PRO A 60 -22.56 -21.15 11.88
CA PRO A 60 -21.32 -21.76 12.33
C PRO A 60 -20.14 -20.77 12.18
N PRO A 61 -19.16 -20.73 13.12
CA PRO A 61 -18.04 -19.81 13.05
C PRO A 61 -17.29 -19.83 11.71
N ALA A 62 -17.09 -21.03 11.14
CA ALA A 62 -16.43 -21.23 9.85
C ALA A 62 -17.17 -20.60 8.64
N ARG A 63 -18.46 -20.28 8.78
CA ARG A 63 -19.30 -19.66 7.74
C ARG A 63 -19.65 -18.21 8.03
N LEU A 64 -19.35 -17.70 9.22
CA LEU A 64 -19.73 -16.37 9.64
C LEU A 64 -19.19 -15.29 8.68
N HIS A 65 -17.93 -15.42 8.28
CA HIS A 65 -17.26 -14.51 7.36
C HIS A 65 -18.03 -14.36 6.03
N SER A 66 -18.28 -15.47 5.33
CA SER A 66 -19.00 -15.47 4.04
C SER A 66 -20.45 -15.02 4.15
N VAL A 67 -21.10 -15.25 5.31
CA VAL A 67 -22.46 -14.77 5.56
C VAL A 67 -22.48 -13.25 5.70
N VAL A 68 -21.55 -12.68 6.47
CA VAL A 68 -21.44 -11.22 6.64
C VAL A 68 -21.11 -10.55 5.31
N GLU A 69 -20.17 -11.09 4.53
CA GLU A 69 -19.85 -10.64 3.17
C GLU A 69 -21.08 -10.61 2.27
N MET A 70 -21.89 -11.67 2.29
CA MET A 70 -23.09 -11.78 1.47
C MET A 70 -24.14 -10.73 1.87
N VAL A 71 -24.27 -10.44 3.17
CA VAL A 71 -25.14 -9.37 3.67
C VAL A 71 -24.62 -8.01 3.21
N CYS A 72 -23.33 -7.72 3.33
CA CYS A 72 -22.78 -6.44 2.87
C CYS A 72 -22.90 -6.25 1.35
N SER A 73 -22.61 -7.30 0.58
CA SER A 73 -22.64 -7.24 -0.89
C SER A 73 -24.06 -7.11 -1.46
N ARG A 74 -25.10 -7.65 -0.80
CA ARG A 74 -26.48 -7.67 -1.35
C ARG A 74 -27.57 -7.02 -0.50
N GLY A 75 -27.27 -6.67 0.75
CA GLY A 75 -28.25 -6.16 1.72
C GLY A 75 -28.57 -4.67 1.56
N ASN A 76 -29.73 -4.24 2.05
CA ASN A 76 -30.16 -2.83 2.05
C ASN A 76 -29.60 -2.06 3.26
N GLU A 77 -29.94 -0.77 3.40
CA GLU A 77 -29.49 0.09 4.51
C GLU A 77 -29.73 -0.47 5.92
N HIS A 78 -30.81 -1.24 6.14
CA HIS A 78 -31.13 -1.85 7.42
C HIS A 78 -30.32 -3.11 7.68
N ASP A 79 -30.06 -3.89 6.64
CA ASP A 79 -29.19 -5.07 6.74
C ASP A 79 -27.75 -4.65 7.05
N LEU A 80 -27.27 -3.61 6.36
CA LEU A 80 -25.95 -3.01 6.62
C LEU A 80 -25.89 -2.42 8.02
N ALA A 81 -26.97 -1.80 8.51
CA ALA A 81 -27.04 -1.29 9.87
C ALA A 81 -26.86 -2.38 10.94
N TYR A 82 -27.44 -3.56 10.71
CA TYR A 82 -27.24 -4.69 11.60
C TYR A 82 -25.78 -5.13 11.62
N VAL A 83 -25.15 -5.31 10.45
CA VAL A 83 -23.73 -5.70 10.37
C VAL A 83 -22.84 -4.64 11.02
N PHE A 84 -23.13 -3.35 10.80
CA PHE A 84 -22.38 -2.26 11.41
C PHE A 84 -22.50 -2.29 12.93
N GLU A 85 -23.69 -2.50 13.48
CA GLU A 85 -23.90 -2.61 14.93
C GLU A 85 -23.09 -3.77 15.53
N GLN A 86 -23.05 -4.93 14.85
CA GLN A 86 -22.22 -6.06 15.30
C GLN A 86 -20.71 -5.76 15.20
N ALA A 87 -20.28 -4.95 14.24
CA ALA A 87 -18.88 -4.53 14.13
C ALA A 87 -18.47 -3.52 15.23
N LEU A 88 -19.43 -2.77 15.79
CA LEU A 88 -19.20 -1.88 16.92
C LEU A 88 -19.00 -2.65 18.25
N ASP A 89 -19.66 -3.79 18.41
CA ASP A 89 -19.59 -4.60 19.64
C ASP A 89 -18.43 -5.60 19.62
N GLU A 90 -17.48 -5.44 20.55
CA GLU A 90 -16.30 -6.29 20.68
C GLU A 90 -16.63 -7.74 21.08
N LYS A 91 -17.83 -7.98 21.61
CA LYS A 91 -18.31 -9.32 21.97
C LYS A 91 -19.04 -10.00 20.82
N ALA A 92 -19.53 -9.24 19.84
CA ALA A 92 -20.29 -9.77 18.73
C ALA A 92 -19.38 -10.34 17.64
N TYR A 93 -18.36 -9.58 17.21
CA TYR A 93 -17.40 -10.00 16.20
C TYR A 93 -15.96 -9.98 16.74
N ALA A 94 -15.18 -10.99 16.36
CA ALA A 94 -13.73 -11.01 16.59
C ALA A 94 -13.04 -9.83 15.88
N PRO A 95 -11.88 -9.35 16.38
CA PRO A 95 -11.19 -8.18 15.84
C PRO A 95 -10.99 -8.19 14.31
N GLU A 96 -10.61 -9.33 13.75
CA GLU A 96 -10.36 -9.49 12.31
C GLU A 96 -11.65 -9.34 11.50
N LEU A 97 -12.76 -9.92 12.00
CA LEU A 97 -14.07 -9.82 11.35
C LEU A 97 -14.63 -8.41 11.47
N ARG A 98 -14.38 -7.69 12.58
CA ARG A 98 -14.76 -6.27 12.71
C ARG A 98 -14.08 -5.44 11.62
N GLN A 99 -12.76 -5.56 11.48
CA GLN A 99 -12.01 -4.83 10.43
C GLN A 99 -12.52 -5.16 9.02
N GLN A 100 -12.77 -6.44 8.74
CA GLN A 100 -13.26 -6.86 7.42
C GLN A 100 -14.71 -6.43 7.15
N ALA A 101 -15.57 -6.45 8.17
CA ALA A 101 -16.94 -5.96 8.06
C ALA A 101 -16.97 -4.48 7.68
N LEU A 102 -16.12 -3.65 8.29
CA LEU A 102 -15.98 -2.24 7.90
C LEU A 102 -15.55 -2.12 6.42
N LEU A 103 -14.57 -2.90 5.96
CA LEU A 103 -14.17 -2.91 4.55
C LEU A 103 -15.34 -3.22 3.61
N TRP A 104 -16.15 -4.24 3.89
CA TRP A 104 -17.31 -4.54 3.04
C TRP A 104 -18.40 -3.47 3.12
N LEU A 105 -18.55 -2.78 4.24
CA LEU A 105 -19.45 -1.62 4.36
C LEU A 105 -18.95 -0.44 3.53
N LYS A 106 -17.63 -0.25 3.45
CA LYS A 106 -17.00 0.70 2.52
C LYS A 106 -17.28 0.30 1.07
N ASP A 107 -17.14 -0.97 0.72
CA ASP A 107 -17.43 -1.47 -0.63
C ASP A 107 -18.91 -1.28 -1.00
N ALA A 108 -19.84 -1.53 -0.06
CA ALA A 108 -21.25 -1.26 -0.27
C ALA A 108 -21.54 0.22 -0.51
N ALA A 109 -20.85 1.12 0.20
CA ALA A 109 -20.94 2.55 0.00
C ALA A 109 -20.41 2.98 -1.37
N LEU A 110 -19.22 2.51 -1.77
CA LEU A 110 -18.56 2.92 -3.01
C LEU A 110 -19.27 2.34 -4.24
N ASN A 111 -19.54 1.03 -4.24
CA ASN A 111 -20.04 0.30 -5.42
C ASN A 111 -21.56 0.38 -5.59
N ARG A 112 -22.30 0.46 -4.47
CA ARG A 112 -23.78 0.41 -4.47
C ARG A 112 -24.43 1.67 -3.96
N LYS A 113 -23.65 2.67 -3.51
CA LYS A 113 -24.16 3.91 -2.89
C LYS A 113 -25.15 3.63 -1.74
N THR A 114 -25.02 2.47 -1.09
CA THR A 114 -25.89 2.03 0.01
C THR A 114 -25.14 2.21 1.32
N LEU A 115 -25.72 2.96 2.26
CA LEU A 115 -25.12 3.24 3.55
C LEU A 115 -25.94 2.59 4.69
N PRO A 116 -25.32 2.22 5.81
CA PRO A 116 -26.05 1.82 7.01
C PRO A 116 -27.02 2.91 7.49
N ALA A 117 -28.21 2.49 7.94
CA ALA A 117 -29.19 3.40 8.53
C ALA A 117 -28.72 4.06 9.84
N ASN A 118 -27.82 3.42 10.59
CA ASN A 118 -27.22 3.88 11.86
C ASN A 118 -25.79 4.43 11.68
N ARG A 119 -25.48 5.03 10.53
CA ARG A 119 -24.11 5.49 10.18
C ARG A 119 -23.53 6.51 11.16
N GLU A 120 -24.38 7.27 11.86
CA GLU A 120 -23.98 8.24 12.88
C GLU A 120 -23.19 7.61 14.04
N ALA A 121 -23.32 6.29 14.24
CA ALA A 121 -22.56 5.56 15.25
C ALA A 121 -21.07 5.43 14.92
N LEU A 122 -20.63 5.79 13.69
CA LEU A 122 -19.22 5.77 13.29
C LEU A 122 -18.31 6.63 14.16
N GLY A 123 -18.84 7.75 14.69
CA GLY A 123 -18.09 8.60 15.62
C GLY A 123 -17.55 7.84 16.84
N ARG A 124 -18.21 6.75 17.27
CA ARG A 124 -17.76 5.92 18.40
C ARG A 124 -16.44 5.21 18.13
N LEU A 125 -16.18 4.79 16.89
CA LEU A 125 -14.92 4.14 16.50
C LEU A 125 -13.80 5.14 16.24
N LEU A 126 -14.15 6.40 15.98
CA LEU A 126 -13.18 7.47 15.80
C LEU A 126 -12.70 8.04 17.15
N ASP A 127 -13.51 7.97 18.20
CA ASP A 127 -13.13 8.47 19.52
C ASP A 127 -11.96 7.64 20.11
N PRO A 128 -10.76 8.23 20.28
CA PRO A 128 -9.60 7.53 20.85
C PRO A 128 -9.78 7.17 22.33
N ALA A 129 -10.80 7.72 23.02
CA ALA A 129 -11.16 7.28 24.36
C ALA A 129 -11.96 5.95 24.36
N VAL A 130 -12.50 5.57 23.21
CA VAL A 130 -13.39 4.39 23.04
C VAL A 130 -12.68 3.26 22.30
N SER A 131 -11.87 3.57 21.28
CA SER A 131 -11.10 2.57 20.54
C SER A 131 -9.60 2.74 20.78
N THR A 132 -8.96 1.72 21.34
CA THR A 132 -7.50 1.64 21.49
C THR A 132 -6.82 0.81 20.40
N ASP A 133 -7.59 0.34 19.40
CA ASP A 133 -7.07 -0.44 18.27
C ASP A 133 -6.84 0.48 17.06
N ASP A 134 -5.58 0.87 16.86
CA ASP A 134 -5.11 1.69 15.75
C ASP A 134 -5.60 1.18 14.38
N ARG A 135 -5.66 -0.15 14.18
CA ARG A 135 -6.08 -0.74 12.89
C ARG A 135 -7.57 -0.56 12.68
N LEU A 136 -8.37 -0.74 13.73
CA LEU A 136 -9.82 -0.53 13.66
C LEU A 136 -10.15 0.95 13.48
N GLN A 137 -9.45 1.85 14.19
CA GLN A 137 -9.61 3.28 14.05
C GLN A 137 -9.26 3.75 12.63
N LEU A 138 -8.18 3.21 12.03
CA LEU A 138 -7.84 3.50 10.63
C LEU A 138 -8.96 3.09 9.66
N ARG A 139 -9.57 1.91 9.86
CA ARG A 139 -10.73 1.50 9.05
C ARG A 139 -11.93 2.41 9.26
N ALA A 140 -12.19 2.85 10.48
CA ALA A 140 -13.25 3.82 10.75
C ALA A 140 -13.02 5.16 10.03
N ILE A 141 -11.78 5.64 9.97
CA ILE A 141 -11.40 6.85 9.21
C ILE A 141 -11.64 6.65 7.71
N GLU A 142 -11.28 5.49 7.16
CA GLU A 142 -11.58 5.15 5.75
C GLU A 142 -13.09 5.15 5.45
N LEU A 143 -13.91 4.68 6.40
CA LEU A 143 -15.38 4.74 6.26
C LEU A 143 -15.88 6.17 6.33
N ALA A 144 -15.34 7.00 7.23
CA ALA A 144 -15.73 8.39 7.35
C ALA A 144 -15.49 9.15 6.03
N HIS A 145 -14.34 8.90 5.40
CA HIS A 145 -14.03 9.38 4.07
C HIS A 145 -15.03 8.87 3.02
N ALA A 146 -15.25 7.55 2.94
CA ALA A 146 -16.11 6.95 1.91
C ALA A 146 -17.60 7.37 2.05
N TRP A 147 -18.08 7.54 3.28
CA TRP A 147 -19.46 7.93 3.57
C TRP A 147 -19.68 9.43 3.48
N LYS A 148 -18.60 10.23 3.52
CA LYS A 148 -18.63 11.70 3.51
C LYS A 148 -19.59 12.26 4.56
N ASP A 149 -19.63 11.63 5.74
CA ASP A 149 -20.58 11.98 6.80
C ASP A 149 -20.09 13.20 7.61
N PRO A 150 -20.77 14.35 7.55
CA PRO A 150 -20.35 15.55 8.28
C PRO A 150 -20.29 15.36 9.80
N GLY A 151 -21.06 14.40 10.34
CA GLY A 151 -21.03 14.07 11.77
C GLY A 151 -19.68 13.56 12.27
N THR A 152 -18.81 13.12 11.35
CA THR A 152 -17.45 12.65 11.66
C THR A 152 -16.40 13.75 11.67
N SER A 153 -16.71 14.98 11.23
CA SER A 153 -15.74 16.08 11.19
C SER A 153 -15.13 16.39 12.59
N PRO A 154 -15.91 16.58 13.67
CA PRO A 154 -15.33 16.89 14.98
C PRO A 154 -14.32 15.88 15.51
N PRO A 155 -14.59 14.55 15.54
CA PRO A 155 -13.59 13.58 16.00
C PRO A 155 -12.38 13.50 15.04
N LEU A 156 -12.57 13.65 13.72
CA LEU A 156 -11.44 13.67 12.77
C LEU A 156 -10.52 14.88 12.99
N VAL A 157 -11.06 16.07 13.27
CA VAL A 157 -10.26 17.26 13.61
C VAL A 157 -9.48 17.05 14.91
N GLN A 158 -10.09 16.40 15.91
CA GLN A 158 -9.42 16.08 17.16
C GLN A 158 -8.25 15.11 16.93
N ILE A 159 -8.47 14.05 16.16
CA ILE A 159 -7.42 13.08 15.81
C ILE A 159 -6.28 13.76 15.05
N ALA A 160 -6.61 14.56 14.03
CA ALA A 160 -5.62 15.25 13.20
C ALA A 160 -4.66 16.15 14.01
N ARG A 161 -5.13 16.74 15.12
CA ARG A 161 -4.36 17.63 16.00
C ARG A 161 -3.83 16.95 17.29
N SER A 162 -4.10 15.66 17.48
CA SER A 162 -3.76 14.93 18.71
C SER A 162 -2.29 14.48 18.71
N ASP A 163 -1.50 14.93 19.68
CA ASP A 163 -0.13 14.46 19.93
C ASP A 163 -0.06 13.00 20.41
N LYS A 164 -1.19 12.44 20.85
CA LYS A 164 -1.32 11.04 21.29
C LYS A 164 -1.58 10.07 20.14
N SER A 165 -2.03 10.56 18.99
CA SER A 165 -2.35 9.72 17.84
C SER A 165 -1.09 9.47 17.01
N SER A 166 -0.92 8.26 16.50
CA SER A 166 0.20 7.93 15.61
C SER A 166 0.16 8.74 14.31
N ASP A 167 1.32 8.98 13.71
CA ASP A 167 1.45 9.78 12.47
C ASP A 167 0.57 9.25 11.34
N ALA A 168 0.44 7.92 11.22
CA ALA A 168 -0.41 7.28 10.23
C ALA A 168 -1.90 7.63 10.44
N ILE A 169 -2.37 7.60 11.69
CA ILE A 169 -3.76 7.91 12.05
C ILE A 169 -4.05 9.40 11.85
N ARG A 170 -3.13 10.28 12.25
CA ARG A 170 -3.29 11.73 12.01
C ARG A 170 -3.37 12.04 10.52
N THR A 171 -2.47 11.46 9.73
CA THR A 171 -2.44 11.65 8.27
C THR A 171 -3.74 11.16 7.64
N ALA A 172 -4.20 9.96 8.00
CA ALA A 172 -5.46 9.41 7.51
C ALA A 172 -6.66 10.31 7.87
N ALA A 173 -6.70 10.85 9.10
CA ALA A 173 -7.77 11.73 9.55
C ALA A 173 -7.80 13.04 8.75
N VAL A 174 -6.63 13.65 8.49
CA VAL A 174 -6.53 14.85 7.66
C VAL A 174 -6.97 14.58 6.23
N SER A 175 -6.54 13.46 5.62
CA SER A 175 -6.98 13.07 4.29
C SER A 175 -8.49 12.77 4.22
N ALA A 176 -9.08 12.22 5.29
CA ALA A 176 -10.54 12.02 5.37
C ALA A 176 -11.31 13.34 5.45
N LEU A 177 -10.80 14.33 6.18
CA LEU A 177 -11.40 15.67 6.28
C LEU A 177 -11.51 16.36 4.92
N VAL A 178 -10.63 16.06 3.96
CA VAL A 178 -10.76 16.62 2.59
C VAL A 178 -12.12 16.29 1.98
N ALA A 179 -12.65 15.09 2.22
CA ALA A 179 -13.95 14.66 1.69
C ALA A 179 -15.12 15.05 2.61
N VAL A 180 -14.90 15.10 3.93
CA VAL A 180 -15.94 15.33 4.95
C VAL A 180 -16.17 16.82 5.24
N ASP A 181 -15.09 17.59 5.40
CA ASP A 181 -15.10 19.01 5.79
C ASP A 181 -13.87 19.73 5.18
N PRO A 182 -13.94 20.11 3.89
CA PRO A 182 -12.83 20.75 3.20
C PRO A 182 -12.36 22.06 3.86
N ALA A 183 -13.25 22.75 4.56
CA ALA A 183 -12.91 24.00 5.26
C ALA A 183 -12.04 23.73 6.49
N ALA A 184 -12.41 22.73 7.32
CA ALA A 184 -11.59 22.29 8.43
C ALA A 184 -10.25 21.72 7.94
N ALA A 185 -10.26 20.90 6.89
CA ALA A 185 -9.05 20.36 6.27
C ALA A 185 -8.09 21.46 5.79
N LYS A 186 -8.62 22.50 5.11
CA LYS A 186 -7.82 23.66 4.67
C LYS A 186 -7.22 24.43 5.85
N GLY A 187 -7.96 24.57 6.95
CA GLY A 187 -7.45 25.18 8.19
C GLY A 187 -6.26 24.42 8.75
N ILE A 188 -6.38 23.10 8.90
CA ILE A 188 -5.31 22.23 9.39
C ILE A 188 -4.11 22.22 8.45
N ALA A 189 -4.34 22.17 7.13
CA ALA A 189 -3.26 22.20 6.15
C ALA A 189 -2.41 23.48 6.28
N ASN A 190 -3.04 24.64 6.50
CA ASN A 190 -2.32 25.90 6.73
C ASN A 190 -1.50 25.88 8.03
N GLU A 191 -2.00 25.24 9.09
CA GLU A 191 -1.27 25.04 10.35
C GLU A 191 -0.03 24.17 10.13
N LEU A 192 -0.17 23.08 9.37
CA LEU A 192 0.89 22.14 9.03
C LEU A 192 1.94 22.74 8.08
N LEU A 193 1.57 23.72 7.26
CA LEU A 193 2.47 24.41 6.31
C LEU A 193 3.29 25.55 6.93
N ALA A 194 2.98 25.96 8.16
CA ALA A 194 3.65 27.07 8.83
C ALA A 194 5.18 26.85 8.95
N SER A 195 5.96 27.92 8.90
CA SER A 195 7.44 27.85 8.83
C SER A 195 8.13 27.21 10.04
N GLY A 196 7.44 27.06 11.17
CA GLY A 196 7.94 26.38 12.37
C GLY A 196 7.65 24.88 12.41
N GLN A 197 6.94 24.34 11.43
CA GLN A 197 6.59 22.92 11.36
C GLN A 197 7.74 22.08 10.79
N SER A 198 7.75 20.80 11.15
CA SER A 198 8.69 19.83 10.57
C SER A 198 8.47 19.68 9.07
N TYR A 199 9.51 19.24 8.35
CA TYR A 199 9.39 18.95 6.92
C TYR A 199 8.27 17.94 6.63
N HIS A 200 8.19 16.87 7.42
CA HIS A 200 7.11 15.88 7.33
C HIS A 200 5.72 16.50 7.46
N ASN A 201 5.49 17.36 8.47
CA ASN A 201 4.20 18.03 8.66
C ASN A 201 3.85 18.91 7.45
N ARG A 202 4.84 19.66 6.94
CA ARG A 202 4.64 20.51 5.77
C ARG A 202 4.29 19.70 4.52
N THR A 203 4.89 18.52 4.34
CA THR A 203 4.51 17.56 3.29
C THR A 203 3.05 17.11 3.43
N VAL A 204 2.61 16.73 4.64
CA VAL A 204 1.19 16.38 4.88
C VAL A 204 0.28 17.56 4.57
N GLY A 205 0.68 18.79 4.91
CA GLY A 205 -0.04 20.01 4.55
C GLY A 205 -0.17 20.23 3.05
N VAL A 206 0.89 19.97 2.27
CA VAL A 206 0.86 20.01 0.79
C VAL A 206 -0.14 18.98 0.25
N ASP A 207 -0.04 17.72 0.70
CA ASP A 207 -0.93 16.63 0.30
C ASP A 207 -2.40 16.95 0.55
N THR A 208 -2.68 17.50 1.74
CA THR A 208 -4.02 17.91 2.16
C THR A 208 -4.56 19.01 1.24
N LEU A 209 -3.76 20.06 0.97
CA LEU A 209 -4.18 21.11 0.04
C LEU A 209 -4.35 20.58 -1.37
N ALA A 210 -3.59 19.56 -1.80
CA ALA A 210 -3.69 19.04 -3.17
C ALA A 210 -5.10 18.47 -3.46
N GLY A 211 -5.79 17.99 -2.43
CA GLY A 211 -7.18 17.54 -2.54
C GLY A 211 -8.26 18.63 -2.43
N ILE A 212 -7.89 19.89 -2.17
CA ILE A 212 -8.82 21.00 -1.92
C ILE A 212 -8.60 22.16 -2.90
N ASP A 213 -7.35 22.59 -3.03
CA ASP A 213 -6.91 23.78 -3.76
C ASP A 213 -5.53 23.51 -4.37
N LEU A 214 -5.55 22.93 -5.57
CA LEU A 214 -4.36 22.43 -6.24
C LEU A 214 -3.33 23.53 -6.54
N VAL A 215 -3.78 24.74 -6.84
CA VAL A 215 -2.89 25.89 -7.11
C VAL A 215 -2.18 26.32 -5.82
N ALA A 216 -2.92 26.46 -4.73
CA ALA A 216 -2.33 26.77 -3.43
C ALA A 216 -1.36 25.66 -2.96
N SER A 217 -1.73 24.39 -3.19
CA SER A 217 -0.87 23.24 -2.90
C SER A 217 0.44 23.30 -3.69
N ALA A 218 0.38 23.54 -5.01
CA ALA A 218 1.58 23.64 -5.85
C ALA A 218 2.51 24.78 -5.41
N GLN A 219 1.95 25.94 -5.04
CA GLN A 219 2.72 27.05 -4.50
C GLN A 219 3.39 26.69 -3.17
N ALA A 220 2.66 26.06 -2.27
CA ALA A 220 3.19 25.57 -1.00
C ALA A 220 4.30 24.53 -1.22
N ALA A 221 4.06 23.54 -2.09
CA ALA A 221 5.02 22.51 -2.48
C ALA A 221 6.33 23.12 -2.97
N ALA A 222 6.28 24.10 -3.87
CA ALA A 222 7.46 24.79 -4.36
C ALA A 222 8.25 25.51 -3.24
N GLN A 223 7.56 26.13 -2.28
CA GLN A 223 8.22 26.76 -1.12
C GLN A 223 8.82 25.72 -0.16
N VAL A 224 8.16 24.60 0.07
CA VAL A 224 8.67 23.52 0.93
C VAL A 224 9.91 22.89 0.29
N LEU A 225 9.85 22.55 -0.99
CA LEU A 225 10.96 21.99 -1.77
C LEU A 225 12.17 22.93 -1.81
N LYS A 226 11.95 24.24 -1.90
CA LYS A 226 13.06 25.20 -1.85
C LYS A 226 13.82 25.19 -0.51
N SER A 227 13.15 24.82 0.57
CA SER A 227 13.72 24.74 1.92
C SER A 227 14.26 23.36 2.31
N THR A 228 14.21 22.37 1.41
CA THR A 228 14.69 20.99 1.62
C THR A 228 16.19 20.97 1.97
N THR A 229 16.55 20.28 3.05
CA THR A 229 17.96 19.99 3.40
C THR A 229 18.39 18.61 2.88
N PRO A 230 19.69 18.26 2.93
CA PRO A 230 20.16 16.93 2.50
C PRO A 230 19.54 15.75 3.25
N GLU A 231 18.98 15.97 4.44
CA GLU A 231 18.30 14.96 5.25
C GLU A 231 16.83 14.76 4.88
N ASP A 232 16.24 15.71 4.15
CA ASP A 232 14.83 15.71 3.76
C ASP A 232 14.61 14.93 2.45
N ASP A 233 13.50 14.20 2.36
CA ASP A 233 13.07 13.52 1.12
C ASP A 233 12.00 14.34 0.38
N PRO A 234 12.28 14.89 -0.82
CA PRO A 234 11.27 15.59 -1.62
C PRO A 234 10.24 14.66 -2.27
N GLY A 235 10.47 13.35 -2.29
CA GLY A 235 9.64 12.36 -2.97
C GLY A 235 8.15 12.46 -2.65
N PRO A 236 7.75 12.42 -1.36
CA PRO A 236 6.34 12.50 -0.98
C PRO A 236 5.60 13.75 -1.46
N ILE A 237 6.27 14.91 -1.55
CA ILE A 237 5.67 16.15 -2.08
C ILE A 237 5.37 16.01 -3.57
N ILE A 238 6.31 15.40 -4.31
CA ILE A 238 6.11 15.12 -5.73
C ILE A 238 4.95 14.14 -5.91
N ASP A 239 4.87 13.08 -5.11
CA ASP A 239 3.81 12.08 -5.19
C ASP A 239 2.42 12.69 -4.97
N SER A 240 2.27 13.55 -3.96
CA SER A 240 1.02 14.26 -3.69
C SER A 240 0.52 15.07 -4.87
N MET A 241 1.43 15.74 -5.58
CA MET A 241 1.09 16.52 -6.77
C MET A 241 0.80 15.62 -7.97
N LEU A 242 1.58 14.55 -8.17
CA LEU A 242 1.39 13.62 -9.29
C LEU A 242 0.12 12.77 -9.12
N ALA A 243 -0.33 12.54 -7.89
CA ALA A 243 -1.55 11.82 -7.56
C ALA A 243 -2.83 12.61 -7.86
N ARG A 244 -2.75 13.85 -8.35
CA ARG A 244 -3.89 14.71 -8.67
C ARG A 244 -3.90 15.14 -10.13
N GLU A 245 -5.10 15.18 -10.70
CA GLU A 245 -5.31 15.71 -12.04
C GLU A 245 -4.81 17.16 -12.15
N GLY A 246 -4.03 17.46 -13.18
CA GLY A 246 -3.39 18.76 -13.39
C GLY A 246 -2.25 19.10 -12.40
N GLY A 247 -1.96 18.24 -11.41
CA GLY A 247 -1.01 18.58 -10.35
C GLY A 247 0.44 18.69 -10.82
N ALA A 248 0.85 17.87 -11.79
CA ALA A 248 2.17 17.99 -12.42
C ALA A 248 2.36 19.35 -13.12
N GLU A 249 1.34 19.81 -13.85
CA GLU A 249 1.36 21.09 -14.55
C GLU A 249 1.42 22.26 -13.55
N GLN A 250 0.57 22.24 -12.52
CA GLN A 250 0.57 23.28 -11.50
C GLN A 250 1.88 23.34 -10.72
N LEU A 251 2.46 22.18 -10.37
CA LEU A 251 3.77 22.13 -9.74
C LEU A 251 4.86 22.71 -10.65
N GLY A 252 4.85 22.36 -11.94
CA GLY A 252 5.77 22.94 -12.93
C GLY A 252 5.69 24.46 -13.00
N LEU A 253 4.47 25.02 -13.03
CA LEU A 253 4.24 26.47 -13.01
C LEU A 253 4.76 27.13 -11.72
N ALA A 254 4.53 26.50 -10.56
CA ALA A 254 5.02 26.99 -9.27
C ALA A 254 6.56 26.96 -9.19
N LEU A 255 7.20 25.89 -9.65
CA LEU A 255 8.66 25.71 -9.68
C LEU A 255 9.36 26.62 -10.68
N LYS A 256 8.66 27.06 -11.74
CA LYS A 256 9.16 28.10 -12.64
C LYS A 256 9.29 29.45 -11.93
N SER A 257 8.35 29.75 -11.02
CA SER A 257 8.36 30.98 -10.22
C SER A 257 9.26 30.87 -8.98
N THR A 258 9.51 29.66 -8.51
CA THR A 258 10.35 29.35 -7.34
C THR A 258 11.39 28.30 -7.72
N PRO A 259 12.51 28.69 -8.37
CA PRO A 259 13.54 27.76 -8.77
C PRO A 259 14.17 27.04 -7.57
N LEU A 260 14.43 25.74 -7.74
CA LEU A 260 15.02 24.88 -6.72
C LEU A 260 16.55 24.88 -6.80
N PRO A 261 17.24 24.59 -5.69
CA PRO A 261 18.64 24.18 -5.74
C PRO A 261 18.82 22.96 -6.64
N GLN A 262 19.95 22.90 -7.35
CA GLN A 262 20.20 21.88 -8.38
C GLN A 262 20.03 20.45 -7.85
N ASP A 263 20.52 20.17 -6.64
CA ASP A 263 20.44 18.82 -6.07
C ASP A 263 19.02 18.43 -5.66
N VAL A 264 18.22 19.38 -5.17
CA VAL A 264 16.80 19.15 -4.90
C VAL A 264 16.04 18.89 -6.22
N ALA A 265 16.35 19.64 -7.27
CA ALA A 265 15.78 19.41 -8.59
C ALA A 265 16.12 18.00 -9.15
N LYS A 266 17.36 17.52 -8.93
CA LYS A 266 17.76 16.14 -9.28
C LYS A 266 16.96 15.10 -8.49
N LEU A 267 16.75 15.30 -7.19
CA LEU A 267 15.95 14.40 -6.36
C LEU A 267 14.49 14.36 -6.81
N CYS A 268 13.89 15.52 -7.10
CA CYS A 268 12.54 15.61 -7.65
C CYS A 268 12.42 14.88 -8.99
N LEU A 269 13.37 15.11 -9.90
CA LEU A 269 13.41 14.48 -11.22
C LEU A 269 13.52 12.94 -11.10
N ARG A 270 14.38 12.45 -10.19
CA ARG A 270 14.49 11.03 -9.87
C ARG A 270 13.18 10.46 -9.37
N ARG A 271 12.44 11.18 -8.50
CA ARG A 271 11.13 10.72 -8.02
C ARG A 271 10.14 10.59 -9.18
N VAL A 272 10.00 11.62 -10.02
CA VAL A 272 9.11 11.61 -11.20
C VAL A 272 9.41 10.38 -12.08
N TYR A 273 10.68 10.12 -12.38
CA TYR A 273 11.07 8.94 -13.16
C TYR A 273 10.80 7.62 -12.42
N SER A 274 10.99 7.56 -11.10
CA SER A 274 10.69 6.36 -10.31
C SER A 274 9.20 6.01 -10.26
N GLU A 275 8.33 7.00 -10.53
CA GLU A 275 6.89 6.83 -10.68
C GLU A 275 6.46 6.52 -12.12
N GLY A 276 7.42 6.37 -13.05
CA GLY A 276 7.14 6.10 -14.46
C GLY A 276 6.46 7.26 -15.19
N ARG A 277 6.55 8.46 -14.61
CA ARG A 277 5.84 9.66 -15.06
C ARG A 277 6.65 10.43 -16.10
N SER A 278 5.95 10.91 -17.12
CA SER A 278 6.53 11.62 -18.27
C SER A 278 5.81 12.95 -18.54
N ASP A 279 5.42 13.67 -17.49
CA ASP A 279 4.64 14.91 -17.56
C ASP A 279 5.50 16.08 -18.10
N PRO A 280 5.26 16.58 -19.33
CA PRO A 280 6.14 17.59 -19.94
C PRO A 280 6.17 18.90 -19.14
N GLY A 281 5.02 19.34 -18.62
CA GLY A 281 4.91 20.59 -17.86
C GLY A 281 5.79 20.64 -16.60
N LEU A 282 6.08 19.48 -15.99
CA LEU A 282 6.96 19.37 -14.84
C LEU A 282 8.41 19.09 -15.25
N LEU A 283 8.61 18.16 -16.20
CA LEU A 283 9.94 17.75 -16.65
C LEU A 283 10.71 18.87 -17.36
N ASP A 284 10.03 19.70 -18.15
CA ASP A 284 10.62 20.85 -18.84
C ASP A 284 11.13 21.94 -17.87
N VAL A 285 10.67 21.91 -16.62
CA VAL A 285 11.12 22.82 -15.55
C VAL A 285 12.19 22.18 -14.67
N LEU A 286 11.98 20.92 -14.25
CA LEU A 286 12.90 20.23 -13.34
C LEU A 286 14.24 19.88 -13.99
N ALA A 287 14.24 19.39 -15.23
CA ALA A 287 15.49 18.92 -15.85
C ALA A 287 16.52 20.05 -16.08
N PRO A 288 16.16 21.23 -16.60
CA PRO A 288 17.10 22.35 -16.68
C PRO A 288 17.63 22.78 -15.31
N GLN A 289 16.78 22.80 -14.28
CA GLN A 289 17.19 23.13 -12.90
C GLN A 289 18.12 22.06 -12.31
N ALA A 290 17.95 20.79 -12.69
CA ALA A 290 18.83 19.68 -12.32
C ALA A 290 20.16 19.68 -13.13
N GLY A 291 20.27 20.50 -14.18
CA GLY A 291 21.43 20.57 -15.07
C GLY A 291 21.49 19.41 -16.08
N VAL A 292 20.35 18.80 -16.42
CA VAL A 292 20.24 17.72 -17.40
C VAL A 292 19.24 18.07 -18.50
N SER A 293 19.34 17.43 -19.66
CA SER A 293 18.35 17.58 -20.73
C SER A 293 17.17 16.64 -20.46
N ALA A 294 15.95 17.18 -20.29
CA ALA A 294 14.73 16.37 -20.24
C ALA A 294 14.34 15.77 -21.61
N LYS A 295 14.87 16.32 -22.71
CA LYS A 295 14.43 15.92 -24.05
C LYS A 295 14.90 14.49 -24.36
N PRO A 296 13.96 13.57 -24.66
CA PRO A 296 14.30 12.22 -25.11
C PRO A 296 15.26 12.28 -26.31
N VAL A 297 16.33 11.50 -26.25
CA VAL A 297 17.25 11.36 -27.38
C VAL A 297 16.64 10.34 -28.34
N LYS A 298 16.07 10.82 -29.45
CA LYS A 298 15.60 9.94 -30.51
C LYS A 298 16.75 9.61 -31.46
N LEU A 299 17.19 8.36 -31.43
CA LEU A 299 18.27 7.86 -32.29
C LEU A 299 17.76 7.58 -33.71
N THR A 300 18.59 7.85 -34.72
CA THR A 300 18.36 7.36 -36.09
C THR A 300 18.71 5.88 -36.20
N PRO A 301 18.20 5.14 -37.21
CA PRO A 301 18.57 3.75 -37.44
C PRO A 301 20.10 3.52 -37.50
N GLU A 302 20.84 4.43 -38.13
CA GLU A 302 22.30 4.36 -38.24
C GLU A 302 22.97 4.52 -36.88
N GLN A 303 22.46 5.43 -36.03
CA GLN A 303 22.96 5.63 -34.67
C GLN A 303 22.67 4.41 -33.78
N VAL A 304 21.50 3.78 -33.94
CA VAL A 304 21.15 2.54 -33.24
C VAL A 304 22.14 1.44 -33.60
N THR A 305 22.40 1.22 -34.89
CA THR A 305 23.38 0.22 -35.34
C THR A 305 24.79 0.51 -34.85
N ALA A 306 25.23 1.78 -34.91
CA ALA A 306 26.55 2.17 -34.43
C ALA A 306 26.71 1.94 -32.92
N LEU A 307 25.70 2.29 -32.12
CA LEU A 307 25.71 2.10 -30.68
C LEU A 307 25.65 0.61 -30.31
N ALA A 308 24.86 -0.19 -31.02
CA ALA A 308 24.79 -1.63 -30.84
C ALA A 308 26.15 -2.31 -31.09
N ALA A 309 26.85 -1.93 -32.18
CA ALA A 309 28.19 -2.40 -32.46
C ALA A 309 29.19 -1.97 -31.37
N ALA A 310 29.16 -0.70 -30.97
CA ALA A 310 30.04 -0.18 -29.92
C ALA A 310 29.82 -0.87 -28.56
N ALA A 311 28.58 -1.14 -28.18
CA ALA A 311 28.26 -1.84 -26.92
C ALA A 311 28.76 -3.28 -26.95
N THR A 312 28.68 -3.94 -28.10
CA THR A 312 29.19 -5.31 -28.30
C THR A 312 30.71 -5.36 -28.16
N GLU A 313 31.42 -4.40 -28.75
CA GLU A 313 32.89 -4.37 -28.79
C GLU A 313 33.53 -3.85 -27.50
N LYS A 314 32.97 -2.79 -26.92
CA LYS A 314 33.61 -2.00 -25.85
C LYS A 314 32.93 -2.12 -24.49
N GLY A 315 31.67 -2.56 -24.45
CA GLY A 315 30.91 -2.68 -23.21
C GLY A 315 31.43 -3.81 -22.32
N ASN A 316 31.21 -3.67 -21.02
CA ASN A 316 31.53 -4.65 -19.99
C ASN A 316 30.28 -5.03 -19.20
N SER A 317 29.90 -6.31 -19.24
CA SER A 317 28.68 -6.80 -18.60
C SER A 317 28.70 -6.73 -17.08
N ALA A 318 29.86 -6.91 -16.44
CA ALA A 318 29.96 -6.82 -14.98
C ALA A 318 29.75 -5.37 -14.50
N ARG A 319 30.34 -4.38 -15.19
CA ARG A 319 30.05 -2.96 -14.91
C ARG A 319 28.61 -2.60 -15.27
N GLY A 320 28.07 -3.17 -16.35
CA GLY A 320 26.70 -2.96 -16.77
C GLY A 320 25.66 -3.46 -15.76
N GLU A 321 25.94 -4.58 -15.10
CA GLU A 321 25.11 -5.08 -14.00
C GLU A 321 25.10 -4.08 -12.82
N GLN A 322 26.26 -3.49 -12.50
CA GLN A 322 26.33 -2.44 -11.47
C GLN A 322 25.51 -1.21 -11.86
N VAL A 323 25.57 -0.79 -13.13
CA VAL A 323 24.73 0.30 -13.65
C VAL A 323 23.24 -0.04 -13.51
N PHE A 324 22.82 -1.23 -13.94
CA PHE A 324 21.42 -1.69 -13.82
C PHE A 324 20.90 -1.66 -12.37
N ARG A 325 21.77 -1.94 -11.39
CA ARG A 325 21.42 -1.99 -9.96
C ARG A 325 21.42 -0.65 -9.26
N ARG A 326 21.88 0.43 -9.90
CA ARG A 326 21.93 1.76 -9.29
C ARG A 326 20.53 2.25 -8.91
N SER A 327 20.40 2.71 -7.67
CA SER A 327 19.14 3.23 -7.13
C SER A 327 18.63 4.46 -7.89
N ASP A 328 19.53 5.31 -8.39
CA ASP A 328 19.15 6.53 -9.11
C ASP A 328 18.62 6.30 -10.53
N LEU A 329 18.82 5.09 -11.08
CA LEU A 329 18.25 4.66 -12.35
C LEU A 329 17.00 3.79 -12.16
N SER A 330 16.81 3.21 -10.96
CA SER A 330 15.61 2.46 -10.58
C SER A 330 15.26 1.28 -11.51
N CYS A 331 16.19 0.76 -12.31
CA CYS A 331 15.88 -0.34 -13.23
C CYS A 331 15.40 -1.59 -12.48
N THR A 332 15.98 -1.91 -11.32
CA THR A 332 15.56 -3.02 -10.44
C THR A 332 14.22 -2.77 -9.73
N LYS A 333 13.79 -1.50 -9.58
CA LYS A 333 12.46 -1.17 -9.05
C LYS A 333 11.38 -1.60 -10.03
N CYS A 334 11.67 -1.55 -11.34
CA CYS A 334 10.71 -1.89 -12.37
C CYS A 334 10.87 -3.32 -12.91
N HIS A 335 12.10 -3.75 -13.14
CA HIS A 335 12.42 -5.00 -13.84
C HIS A 335 12.99 -6.06 -12.91
N ALA A 336 12.52 -7.29 -13.08
CA ALA A 336 13.09 -8.46 -12.45
C ALA A 336 14.22 -9.06 -13.30
N VAL A 337 15.22 -9.64 -12.63
CA VAL A 337 16.18 -10.60 -13.21
C VAL A 337 16.27 -11.79 -12.25
N ASN A 338 16.11 -13.00 -12.78
CA ASN A 338 15.84 -14.22 -12.02
C ASN A 338 14.76 -14.02 -10.95
N LYS A 339 13.63 -13.39 -11.34
CA LYS A 339 12.52 -13.00 -10.45
C LYS A 339 12.83 -11.96 -9.36
N ALA A 340 14.10 -11.56 -9.19
CA ALA A 340 14.51 -10.52 -8.26
C ALA A 340 14.40 -9.12 -8.89
N GLY A 341 13.51 -8.30 -8.34
CA GLY A 341 13.25 -6.93 -8.76
C GLY A 341 11.74 -6.65 -8.86
N GLY A 342 11.40 -5.57 -9.54
CA GLY A 342 10.02 -5.19 -9.81
C GLY A 342 9.32 -6.09 -10.82
N GLN A 343 7.99 -6.12 -10.76
CA GLN A 343 7.16 -6.83 -11.73
C GLN A 343 6.22 -5.89 -12.49
N ILE A 344 6.57 -4.62 -12.55
CA ILE A 344 5.88 -3.60 -13.35
C ILE A 344 6.50 -3.50 -14.75
N GLY A 345 7.79 -3.79 -14.90
CA GLY A 345 8.43 -4.03 -16.18
C GLY A 345 8.52 -5.53 -16.48
N PRO A 346 8.83 -5.92 -17.73
CA PRO A 346 9.08 -7.31 -18.08
C PRO A 346 10.27 -7.89 -17.31
N ASP A 347 10.19 -9.19 -17.01
CA ASP A 347 11.33 -9.98 -16.55
C ASP A 347 12.41 -9.99 -17.64
N LEU A 348 13.59 -9.44 -17.30
CA LEU A 348 14.71 -9.30 -18.22
C LEU A 348 15.62 -10.53 -18.24
N THR A 349 15.34 -11.56 -17.44
CA THR A 349 16.13 -12.80 -17.38
C THR A 349 16.49 -13.37 -18.75
N PRO A 350 15.57 -13.47 -19.73
CA PRO A 350 15.90 -14.03 -21.04
C PRO A 350 16.14 -12.96 -22.12
N VAL A 351 16.23 -11.67 -21.76
CA VAL A 351 16.13 -10.57 -22.74
C VAL A 351 17.26 -10.59 -23.77
N GLY A 352 18.49 -10.88 -23.34
CA GLY A 352 19.66 -10.93 -24.21
C GLY A 352 19.69 -12.15 -25.12
N ALA A 353 19.11 -13.27 -24.68
CA ALA A 353 18.93 -14.47 -25.50
C ALA A 353 17.84 -14.29 -26.57
N ASN A 354 16.80 -13.53 -26.28
CA ASN A 354 15.61 -13.39 -27.13
C ASN A 354 15.58 -12.13 -28.00
N SER A 355 16.45 -11.15 -27.74
CA SER A 355 16.39 -9.84 -28.38
C SER A 355 17.74 -9.44 -28.99
N PRO A 356 17.76 -8.90 -30.23
CA PRO A 356 18.98 -8.37 -30.82
C PRO A 356 19.43 -7.09 -30.09
N MET A 357 20.71 -6.74 -30.21
CA MET A 357 21.29 -5.57 -29.53
C MET A 357 20.59 -4.26 -29.94
N GLU A 358 20.21 -4.13 -31.21
CA GLU A 358 19.49 -2.98 -31.76
C GLU A 358 18.11 -2.80 -31.11
N TYR A 359 17.45 -3.90 -30.76
CA TYR A 359 16.20 -3.85 -29.99
C TYR A 359 16.45 -3.33 -28.58
N LEU A 360 17.52 -3.78 -27.91
CA LEU A 360 17.87 -3.30 -26.57
C LEU A 360 18.19 -1.81 -26.57
N VAL A 361 18.93 -1.33 -27.57
CA VAL A 361 19.19 0.10 -27.78
C VAL A 361 17.88 0.86 -27.97
N THR A 362 17.01 0.38 -28.85
CA THR A 362 15.73 1.04 -29.13
C THR A 362 14.85 1.08 -27.89
N ALA A 363 14.73 -0.02 -27.15
CA ALA A 363 13.93 -0.09 -25.93
C ALA A 363 14.46 0.84 -24.82
N LEU A 364 15.77 1.06 -24.75
CA LEU A 364 16.39 1.95 -23.77
C LEU A 364 16.13 3.44 -24.07
N PHE A 365 16.21 3.84 -25.35
CA PHE A 365 16.11 5.26 -25.76
C PHE A 365 14.71 5.68 -26.20
N ASP A 366 13.90 4.76 -26.72
CA ASP A 366 12.52 4.97 -27.13
C ASP A 366 11.63 3.82 -26.60
N PRO A 367 11.36 3.79 -25.28
CA PRO A 367 10.61 2.71 -24.65
C PRO A 367 9.16 2.57 -25.16
N ASP A 368 8.64 3.59 -25.86
CA ASP A 368 7.31 3.55 -26.47
C ASP A 368 7.28 2.88 -27.84
N ALA A 369 8.45 2.66 -28.46
CA ALA A 369 8.52 2.16 -29.84
C ALA A 369 7.91 0.76 -29.97
N GLN A 370 8.08 -0.09 -28.97
CA GLN A 370 7.63 -1.49 -28.98
C GLN A 370 7.23 -1.95 -27.57
N ILE A 371 6.00 -1.59 -27.18
CA ILE A 371 5.42 -2.02 -25.90
C ILE A 371 4.70 -3.35 -26.12
N LYS A 372 5.02 -4.36 -25.31
CA LYS A 372 4.24 -5.60 -25.26
C LYS A 372 2.88 -5.32 -24.59
N GLU A 373 1.80 -5.89 -25.12
CA GLU A 373 0.43 -5.64 -24.65
C GLU A 373 0.26 -5.77 -23.12
N ALA A 374 0.89 -6.78 -22.51
CA ALA A 374 0.86 -7.00 -21.06
C ALA A 374 1.52 -5.88 -20.21
N PHE A 375 2.22 -4.93 -20.84
CA PHE A 375 2.90 -3.81 -20.19
C PHE A 375 2.39 -2.45 -20.66
N ILE A 376 1.29 -2.43 -21.42
CA ILE A 376 0.58 -1.20 -21.73
C ILE A 376 -0.02 -0.67 -20.42
N THR A 377 0.20 0.62 -20.18
CA THR A 377 -0.26 1.26 -18.97
C THR A 377 -1.68 1.74 -19.10
N ARG A 378 -2.34 1.86 -17.95
CA ARG A 378 -3.58 2.61 -17.81
C ARG A 378 -3.33 3.75 -16.84
N THR A 379 -3.78 4.93 -17.22
CA THR A 379 -3.89 6.09 -16.33
C THR A 379 -5.37 6.28 -16.07
N VAL A 380 -5.75 6.25 -14.80
CA VAL A 380 -7.14 6.32 -14.33
C VAL A 380 -7.28 7.57 -13.49
N THR A 381 -8.16 8.46 -13.91
CA THR A 381 -8.60 9.60 -13.11
C THR A 381 -9.91 9.23 -12.44
N THR A 382 -9.98 9.37 -11.11
CA THR A 382 -11.23 9.13 -10.37
C THR A 382 -12.12 10.37 -10.35
N LEU A 383 -13.39 10.18 -9.99
CA LEU A 383 -14.36 11.26 -9.74
C LEU A 383 -13.90 12.27 -8.68
N GLU A 384 -12.90 11.93 -7.87
CA GLU A 384 -12.28 12.81 -6.86
C GLU A 384 -11.00 13.49 -7.37
N GLY A 385 -10.75 13.41 -8.68
CA GLY A 385 -9.56 13.98 -9.33
C GLY A 385 -8.25 13.31 -8.93
N ARG A 386 -8.30 12.06 -8.42
CA ARG A 386 -7.09 11.28 -8.11
C ARG A 386 -6.61 10.55 -9.35
N ILE A 387 -5.31 10.56 -9.60
CA ILE A 387 -4.69 9.80 -10.67
C ILE A 387 -4.06 8.53 -10.10
N PHE A 388 -4.42 7.41 -10.70
CA PHE A 388 -3.74 6.14 -10.55
C PHE A 388 -3.11 5.73 -11.87
N GLN A 389 -1.90 5.19 -11.81
CA GLN A 389 -1.21 4.70 -13.00
C GLN A 389 -0.61 3.32 -12.73
N GLY A 390 -0.74 2.43 -13.70
CA GLY A 390 -0.19 1.10 -13.58
C GLY A 390 -0.52 0.19 -14.76
N ILE A 391 -0.17 -1.07 -14.63
CA ILE A 391 -0.53 -2.13 -15.57
C ILE A 391 -1.77 -2.84 -15.05
N THR A 392 -2.68 -3.21 -15.93
CA THR A 392 -3.87 -3.97 -15.50
C THR A 392 -3.52 -5.42 -15.20
N VAL A 393 -3.84 -5.83 -13.98
CA VAL A 393 -3.71 -7.22 -13.51
C VAL A 393 -5.03 -7.95 -13.65
N ASP A 394 -6.13 -7.28 -13.33
CA ASP A 394 -7.47 -7.85 -13.40
C ASP A 394 -8.50 -6.75 -13.71
N ARG A 395 -9.60 -7.14 -14.35
CA ARG A 395 -10.74 -6.26 -14.59
C ARG A 395 -12.03 -7.06 -14.57
N THR A 396 -13.00 -6.56 -13.80
CA THR A 396 -14.37 -7.07 -13.74
C THR A 396 -15.34 -5.92 -13.99
N ASP A 397 -16.65 -6.22 -14.06
CA ASP A 397 -17.69 -5.20 -14.15
C ASP A 397 -17.76 -4.28 -12.91
N GLN A 398 -17.14 -4.68 -11.79
CA GLN A 398 -17.19 -3.94 -10.52
C GLN A 398 -15.90 -3.19 -10.21
N LYS A 399 -14.74 -3.74 -10.58
CA LYS A 399 -13.44 -3.17 -10.24
C LYS A 399 -12.38 -3.35 -11.33
N LEU A 400 -11.46 -2.41 -11.38
CA LEU A 400 -10.20 -2.46 -12.09
C LEU A 400 -9.06 -2.66 -11.09
N VAL A 401 -8.19 -3.64 -11.31
CA VAL A 401 -7.00 -3.87 -10.48
C VAL A 401 -5.76 -3.49 -11.28
N LEU A 402 -5.08 -2.45 -10.83
CA LEU A 402 -3.81 -1.99 -11.39
C LEU A 402 -2.65 -2.46 -10.52
N ARG A 403 -1.53 -2.80 -11.13
CA ARG A 403 -0.22 -2.87 -10.45
C ARG A 403 0.50 -1.56 -10.69
N ASN A 404 0.86 -0.85 -9.63
CA ASN A 404 1.58 0.42 -9.72
C ASN A 404 3.11 0.22 -9.76
N THR A 405 3.85 1.31 -9.85
CA THR A 405 5.33 1.40 -9.85
C THR A 405 6.00 0.85 -8.59
N GLU A 406 5.30 0.84 -7.46
CA GLU A 406 5.72 0.22 -6.20
C GLU A 406 5.38 -1.29 -6.15
N SER A 407 4.92 -1.87 -7.27
CA SER A 407 4.42 -3.25 -7.41
C SER A 407 3.21 -3.58 -6.52
N GLN A 408 2.51 -2.57 -6.00
CA GLN A 408 1.30 -2.74 -5.21
C GLN A 408 0.09 -2.93 -6.12
N LEU A 409 -0.86 -3.76 -5.69
CA LEU A 409 -2.16 -3.88 -6.32
C LEU A 409 -3.08 -2.80 -5.80
N VAL A 410 -3.57 -1.95 -6.71
CA VAL A 410 -4.54 -0.89 -6.44
C VAL A 410 -5.85 -1.31 -7.07
N GLU A 411 -6.86 -1.54 -6.22
CA GLU A 411 -8.22 -1.80 -6.67
C GLU A 411 -9.01 -0.49 -6.77
N ILE A 412 -9.58 -0.23 -7.93
CA ILE A 412 -10.36 0.96 -8.23
C ILE A 412 -11.76 0.51 -8.65
N PRO A 413 -12.82 0.87 -7.92
CA PRO A 413 -14.19 0.63 -8.35
C PRO A 413 -14.47 1.25 -9.71
N ILE A 414 -15.10 0.50 -10.62
CA ILE A 414 -15.47 1.04 -11.95
C ILE A 414 -16.39 2.26 -11.82
N SER A 415 -17.23 2.30 -10.78
CA SER A 415 -18.12 3.44 -10.50
C SER A 415 -17.41 4.71 -10.03
N GLU A 416 -16.14 4.64 -9.65
CA GLU A 416 -15.34 5.79 -9.21
C GLU A 416 -14.41 6.32 -10.32
N ILE A 417 -14.38 5.66 -11.48
CA ILE A 417 -13.56 6.08 -12.62
C ILE A 417 -14.29 7.19 -13.39
N ASP A 418 -13.65 8.34 -13.52
CA ASP A 418 -14.10 9.44 -14.39
C ASP A 418 -13.54 9.28 -15.79
N GLU A 419 -12.21 9.09 -15.88
CA GLU A 419 -11.50 8.91 -17.14
C GLU A 419 -10.49 7.75 -17.03
N GLU A 420 -10.41 6.96 -18.10
CA GLU A 420 -9.42 5.89 -18.26
C GLU A 420 -8.74 6.07 -19.62
N ILE A 421 -7.43 6.30 -19.60
CA ILE A 421 -6.62 6.48 -20.79
C ILE A 421 -5.59 5.36 -20.87
N GLU A 422 -5.50 4.74 -22.04
CA GLU A 422 -4.38 3.87 -22.37
C GLU A 422 -3.11 4.71 -22.52
N GLY A 423 -2.15 4.47 -21.64
CA GLY A 423 -0.88 5.20 -21.62
C GLY A 423 0.19 4.50 -22.46
N LYS A 424 1.40 5.03 -22.35
CA LYS A 424 2.58 4.47 -23.02
C LYS A 424 3.41 3.64 -22.04
N SER A 425 4.71 3.47 -22.28
CA SER A 425 5.56 2.72 -21.37
C SER A 425 5.73 3.47 -20.04
N LEU A 426 5.79 2.75 -18.89
CA LEU A 426 6.25 3.34 -17.62
C LEU A 426 7.76 3.56 -17.59
N MET A 427 8.50 2.98 -18.54
CA MET A 427 9.93 3.21 -18.61
C MET A 427 10.21 4.68 -18.98
N PRO A 428 10.91 5.45 -18.14
CA PRO A 428 11.11 6.88 -18.39
C PRO A 428 12.03 7.12 -19.58
N LYS A 429 11.59 7.95 -20.53
CA LYS A 429 12.37 8.29 -21.74
C LYS A 429 13.67 9.04 -21.47
N GLY A 430 13.72 9.78 -20.37
CA GLY A 430 14.87 10.60 -19.99
C GLY A 430 15.97 9.81 -19.29
N LEU A 431 15.73 8.54 -18.92
CA LEU A 431 16.66 7.75 -18.11
C LEU A 431 18.07 7.64 -18.71
N PRO A 432 18.24 7.42 -20.04
CA PRO A 432 19.58 7.33 -20.63
C PRO A 432 20.39 8.63 -20.56
N THR A 433 19.74 9.78 -20.35
CA THR A 433 20.45 11.07 -20.20
C THR A 433 21.22 11.18 -18.89
N LEU A 434 20.94 10.29 -17.93
CA LEU A 434 21.64 10.19 -16.65
C LEU A 434 22.88 9.28 -16.73
N LEU A 435 23.08 8.60 -17.87
CA LEU A 435 24.21 7.71 -18.12
C LEU A 435 25.31 8.45 -18.87
N THR A 436 26.56 8.17 -18.49
CA THR A 436 27.70 8.43 -19.36
C THR A 436 27.66 7.49 -20.57
N GLU A 437 28.44 7.82 -21.61
CA GLU A 437 28.58 6.94 -22.79
C GLU A 437 29.08 5.55 -22.40
N SER A 438 30.12 5.45 -21.57
CA SER A 438 30.66 4.16 -21.12
C SER A 438 29.64 3.34 -20.33
N GLU A 439 28.87 3.98 -19.43
CA GLU A 439 27.82 3.28 -18.67
C GLU A 439 26.70 2.77 -19.58
N THR A 440 26.36 3.52 -20.64
CA THR A 440 25.38 3.09 -21.65
C THR A 440 25.85 1.84 -22.38
N LEU A 441 27.12 1.83 -22.84
CA LEU A 441 27.71 0.66 -23.52
C LEU A 441 27.77 -0.56 -22.57
N ASP A 442 28.17 -0.34 -21.33
CA ASP A 442 28.25 -1.38 -20.31
C ASP A 442 26.86 -1.97 -20.00
N LEU A 443 25.85 -1.13 -19.79
CA LEU A 443 24.46 -1.55 -19.54
C LEU A 443 23.90 -2.36 -20.70
N LEU A 444 24.06 -1.89 -21.94
CA LEU A 444 23.62 -2.60 -23.14
C LEU A 444 24.33 -3.95 -23.28
N LYS A 445 25.65 -4.00 -23.02
CA LYS A 445 26.40 -5.25 -23.00
C LYS A 445 25.84 -6.22 -21.97
N PHE A 446 25.62 -5.78 -20.74
CA PHE A 446 25.00 -6.60 -19.69
C PHE A 446 23.64 -7.17 -20.12
N LEU A 447 22.73 -6.32 -20.58
CA LEU A 447 21.39 -6.75 -21.04
C LEU A 447 21.48 -7.76 -22.18
N SER A 448 22.45 -7.60 -23.08
CA SER A 448 22.67 -8.54 -24.20
C SER A 448 23.21 -9.90 -23.78
N GLU A 449 23.83 -10.02 -22.61
CA GLU A 449 24.37 -11.29 -22.09
C GLU A 449 23.33 -12.06 -21.26
N LEU A 450 22.26 -11.40 -20.80
CA LEU A 450 21.21 -12.03 -19.99
C LEU A 450 20.55 -13.21 -20.73
N GLY A 451 20.50 -14.36 -20.05
CA GLY A 451 19.89 -15.59 -20.55
C GLY A 451 20.77 -16.37 -21.51
N LYS A 452 21.91 -15.84 -21.95
CA LYS A 452 22.88 -16.59 -22.77
C LYS A 452 23.71 -17.54 -21.93
N PRO A 453 24.23 -18.64 -22.50
CA PRO A 453 25.18 -19.52 -21.80
C PRO A 453 26.37 -18.72 -21.24
N GLY A 454 26.71 -18.94 -19.97
CA GLY A 454 27.79 -18.24 -19.28
C GLY A 454 27.38 -17.68 -17.93
N THR A 455 28.03 -16.60 -17.49
CA THR A 455 27.84 -15.98 -16.17
C THR A 455 26.38 -15.58 -15.90
N TYR A 456 25.67 -15.17 -16.95
CA TYR A 456 24.32 -14.60 -16.92
C TYR A 456 23.23 -15.57 -17.44
N ALA A 457 23.54 -16.85 -17.55
CA ALA A 457 22.58 -17.86 -17.97
C ALA A 457 21.40 -17.99 -17.01
N VAL A 458 20.24 -18.40 -17.52
CA VAL A 458 19.10 -18.81 -16.70
C VAL A 458 19.50 -20.04 -15.89
N ARG A 459 19.49 -19.93 -14.57
CA ARG A 459 19.95 -21.00 -13.66
C ARG A 459 18.77 -21.88 -13.24
N SER A 460 19.05 -23.15 -13.04
CA SER A 460 18.12 -24.11 -12.41
C SER A 460 18.43 -24.35 -10.92
N THR A 461 19.53 -23.82 -10.40
CA THR A 461 19.93 -23.95 -9.00
C THR A 461 19.07 -23.06 -8.09
N GLN A 462 18.76 -23.55 -6.89
CA GLN A 462 17.92 -22.87 -5.91
C GLN A 462 18.76 -21.87 -5.09
N ARG A 463 19.11 -20.74 -5.70
CA ARG A 463 19.85 -19.65 -5.05
C ARG A 463 18.92 -18.49 -4.73
N PHE A 464 19.16 -17.84 -3.59
CA PHE A 464 18.44 -16.64 -3.21
C PHE A 464 18.89 -15.44 -4.05
N GLN A 465 17.97 -14.94 -4.86
CA GLN A 465 18.09 -13.73 -5.65
C GLN A 465 17.42 -12.54 -4.97
N ARG A 466 16.38 -12.77 -4.17
CA ARG A 466 15.77 -11.76 -3.31
C ARG A 466 16.00 -12.07 -1.84
N TRP A 467 16.39 -11.03 -1.11
CA TRP A 467 16.47 -11.01 0.33
C TRP A 467 15.60 -9.89 0.87
N ARG A 468 15.00 -10.12 2.04
CA ARG A 468 14.45 -9.07 2.88
C ARG A 468 15.52 -8.62 3.86
N VAL A 469 15.56 -7.33 4.18
CA VAL A 469 16.52 -6.74 5.11
C VAL A 469 15.77 -6.00 6.19
N LEU A 470 16.07 -6.27 7.46
CA LEU A 470 15.42 -5.59 8.57
C LEU A 470 15.85 -4.12 8.59
N VAL A 471 14.89 -3.21 8.44
CA VAL A 471 15.09 -1.76 8.50
C VAL A 471 14.76 -1.24 9.89
N ASN A 472 15.44 -0.17 10.32
CA ASN A 472 15.26 0.46 11.64
C ASN A 472 15.37 -0.53 12.82
N ALA A 473 16.29 -1.49 12.71
CA ALA A 473 16.54 -2.47 13.77
C ALA A 473 16.92 -1.77 15.09
N LYS A 474 16.35 -2.23 16.20
CA LYS A 474 16.68 -1.73 17.55
C LYS A 474 18.17 -1.96 17.84
N PRO A 475 18.86 -1.03 18.51
CA PRO A 475 20.30 -1.17 18.82
C PRO A 475 20.67 -2.48 19.53
N GLU A 476 19.79 -2.99 20.39
CA GLU A 476 19.98 -4.25 21.13
C GLU A 476 20.12 -5.47 20.20
N LEU A 477 19.36 -5.51 19.09
CA LEU A 477 19.45 -6.58 18.08
C LEU A 477 20.78 -6.53 17.32
N LEU A 478 21.34 -5.33 17.17
CA LEU A 478 22.59 -5.11 16.45
C LEU A 478 23.81 -5.39 17.32
N ALA A 479 23.70 -5.17 18.64
CA ALA A 479 24.79 -5.35 19.58
C ALA A 479 25.09 -6.84 19.85
N GLU A 480 24.06 -7.64 20.09
CA GLU A 480 24.22 -9.04 20.50
C GLU A 480 23.28 -9.97 19.73
N ILE A 481 23.51 -11.28 19.85
CA ILE A 481 22.60 -12.29 19.31
C ILE A 481 21.38 -12.36 20.24
N PRO A 482 20.15 -12.09 19.76
CA PRO A 482 18.96 -12.07 20.59
C PRO A 482 18.61 -13.49 21.08
N ASN A 483 18.03 -13.57 22.28
CA ASN A 483 17.35 -14.78 22.72
C ASN A 483 16.06 -15.01 21.93
N LEU A 484 15.48 -16.21 22.05
CA LEU A 484 14.30 -16.62 21.28
C LEU A 484 13.11 -15.66 21.46
N VAL A 485 12.86 -15.17 22.68
CA VAL A 485 11.71 -14.29 22.96
C VAL A 485 11.86 -12.98 22.18
N ILE A 486 13.02 -12.34 22.30
CA ILE A 486 13.31 -11.08 21.59
C ILE A 486 13.29 -11.29 20.07
N PHE A 487 13.86 -12.40 19.60
CA PHE A 487 13.87 -12.72 18.17
C PHE A 487 12.44 -12.87 17.61
N GLU A 488 11.56 -13.59 18.30
CA GLU A 488 10.18 -13.77 17.88
C GLU A 488 9.40 -12.44 17.87
N THR A 489 9.51 -11.64 18.94
CA THR A 489 8.72 -10.42 19.07
C THR A 489 9.24 -9.30 18.17
N GLU A 490 10.55 -9.10 18.11
CA GLU A 490 11.16 -7.92 17.49
C GLU A 490 11.59 -8.16 16.04
N VAL A 491 12.00 -9.38 15.68
CA VAL A 491 12.47 -9.70 14.33
C VAL A 491 11.36 -10.34 13.49
N LEU A 492 10.69 -11.36 14.01
CA LEU A 492 9.67 -12.08 13.25
C LEU A 492 8.31 -11.37 13.24
N ALA A 493 7.83 -10.86 14.38
CA ALA A 493 6.49 -10.27 14.48
C ALA A 493 6.43 -8.78 14.15
N GLN A 494 7.39 -7.98 14.63
CA GLN A 494 7.38 -6.51 14.49
C GLN A 494 8.42 -5.97 13.50
N GLY A 495 9.21 -6.85 12.88
CA GLY A 495 10.26 -6.44 11.96
C GLY A 495 9.70 -5.70 10.74
N LEU A 496 10.24 -4.51 10.47
CA LEU A 496 10.01 -3.81 9.21
C LEU A 496 11.06 -4.27 8.21
N TRP A 497 10.63 -4.76 7.05
CA TRP A 497 11.54 -5.39 6.09
C TRP A 497 11.58 -4.62 4.76
N GLY A 498 12.76 -4.19 4.34
CA GLY A 498 13.05 -3.69 3.00
C GLY A 498 13.56 -4.80 2.08
N SER A 499 13.67 -4.56 0.78
CA SER A 499 14.24 -5.54 -0.17
C SER A 499 15.73 -5.32 -0.39
N ALA A 500 16.48 -6.40 -0.62
CA ALA A 500 17.83 -6.41 -1.19
C ALA A 500 17.90 -7.51 -2.25
N TYR A 501 18.70 -7.30 -3.28
CA TYR A 501 18.76 -8.21 -4.41
C TYR A 501 20.18 -8.69 -4.63
N SER A 502 20.36 -9.98 -4.88
CA SER A 502 21.63 -10.55 -5.32
C SER A 502 21.95 -10.11 -6.76
N LEU A 503 23.22 -10.25 -7.13
CA LEU A 503 23.68 -10.26 -8.52
C LEU A 503 23.06 -11.44 -9.26
N VAL A 504 23.07 -11.43 -10.60
CA VAL A 504 22.49 -12.48 -11.44
C VAL A 504 23.06 -13.87 -11.12
N ASN A 505 24.32 -13.91 -10.65
CA ASN A 505 24.98 -15.16 -10.24
C ASN A 505 24.52 -15.72 -8.88
N GLY A 506 23.65 -15.02 -8.15
CA GLY A 506 23.14 -15.37 -6.81
C GLY A 506 23.99 -14.85 -5.65
N THR A 507 24.99 -14.02 -5.91
CA THR A 507 25.82 -13.40 -4.88
C THR A 507 25.18 -12.11 -4.37
N LEU A 508 24.98 -11.97 -3.06
CA LEU A 508 24.48 -10.77 -2.41
C LEU A 508 25.65 -9.87 -1.96
N PRO A 509 25.78 -8.63 -2.49
CA PRO A 509 26.78 -7.67 -2.02
C PRO A 509 26.40 -7.11 -0.64
N LEU A 510 27.14 -7.48 0.40
CA LEU A 510 26.85 -7.07 1.79
C LEU A 510 27.21 -5.61 2.05
N ASP A 511 28.21 -5.07 1.35
CA ASP A 511 28.63 -3.68 1.48
C ASP A 511 27.54 -2.69 1.05
N GLU A 512 26.79 -3.01 0.00
CA GLU A 512 25.63 -2.21 -0.44
C GLU A 512 24.58 -2.09 0.68
N ILE A 513 24.34 -3.19 1.39
CA ILE A 513 23.39 -3.24 2.51
C ILE A 513 23.92 -2.47 3.72
N ALA A 514 25.20 -2.68 4.06
CA ALA A 514 25.84 -2.02 5.20
C ALA A 514 25.84 -0.49 5.05
N VAL A 515 26.15 0.01 3.84
CA VAL A 515 26.10 1.45 3.53
C VAL A 515 24.68 1.97 3.64
N ARG A 516 23.70 1.27 3.05
CA ARG A 516 22.30 1.67 3.08
C ARG A 516 21.74 1.76 4.50
N LEU A 517 22.05 0.79 5.35
CA LEU A 517 21.58 0.75 6.74
C LEU A 517 22.45 1.57 7.69
N LYS A 518 23.60 2.08 7.24
CA LYS A 518 24.63 2.71 8.09
C LYS A 518 25.02 1.81 9.29
N SER A 519 25.04 0.50 9.08
CA SER A 519 25.33 -0.50 10.11
C SER A 519 26.20 -1.63 9.56
N LYS A 520 27.09 -2.15 10.40
CA LYS A 520 27.93 -3.32 10.09
C LYS A 520 27.27 -4.65 10.47
N VAL A 521 26.20 -4.60 11.25
CA VAL A 521 25.40 -5.76 11.63
C VAL A 521 23.97 -5.55 11.14
N PHE A 522 23.37 -6.57 10.55
CA PHE A 522 22.00 -6.51 10.06
C PHE A 522 21.38 -7.90 9.91
N TYR A 523 20.07 -7.93 9.67
CA TYR A 523 19.31 -9.16 9.49
C TYR A 523 18.81 -9.27 8.06
N LEU A 524 18.93 -10.47 7.51
CA LEU A 524 18.41 -10.87 6.21
C LEU A 524 17.32 -11.93 6.41
N GLN A 525 16.34 -11.94 5.53
CA GLN A 525 15.32 -12.98 5.45
C GLN A 525 15.18 -13.49 4.01
N GLY A 526 15.29 -14.80 3.85
CA GLY A 526 14.95 -15.52 2.64
C GLY A 526 13.72 -16.39 2.87
N GLU A 527 12.96 -16.64 1.82
CA GLU A 527 11.75 -17.47 1.88
C GLU A 527 11.90 -18.68 0.95
N ILE A 528 11.38 -19.82 1.41
CA ILE A 528 11.45 -21.10 0.70
C ILE A 528 10.03 -21.66 0.66
N GLU A 529 9.52 -21.92 -0.54
CA GLU A 529 8.25 -22.61 -0.72
C GLU A 529 8.53 -24.12 -0.78
N VAL A 530 7.90 -24.88 0.12
CA VAL A 530 8.14 -26.32 0.26
C VAL A 530 6.87 -27.07 -0.13
N VAL A 531 6.90 -27.69 -1.31
CA VAL A 531 5.77 -28.45 -1.85
C VAL A 531 5.66 -29.80 -1.16
N GLU A 532 6.80 -30.47 -0.98
CA GLU A 532 6.89 -31.75 -0.28
C GLU A 532 7.94 -31.62 0.83
N ALA A 533 7.50 -31.86 2.07
CA ALA A 533 8.38 -31.79 3.23
C ALA A 533 9.57 -32.75 3.08
N GLY A 534 10.74 -32.32 3.53
CA GLY A 534 11.94 -33.14 3.46
C GLY A 534 13.23 -32.35 3.71
N PRO A 535 14.37 -33.04 3.69
CA PRO A 535 15.65 -32.42 4.02
C PRO A 535 16.17 -31.54 2.88
N ALA A 536 16.80 -30.44 3.25
CA ALA A 536 17.52 -29.53 2.34
C ALA A 536 18.90 -29.21 2.91
N THR A 537 19.91 -29.14 2.05
CA THR A 537 21.27 -28.75 2.44
C THR A 537 21.49 -27.26 2.16
N LEU A 538 21.95 -26.54 3.18
CA LEU A 538 22.30 -25.13 3.11
C LEU A 538 23.79 -24.98 2.68
N ASN A 539 24.02 -24.59 1.43
CA ASN A 539 25.38 -24.40 0.91
C ASN A 539 25.74 -22.91 0.90
N PHE A 540 26.34 -22.45 1.99
CA PHE A 540 26.95 -21.13 2.09
C PHE A 540 28.32 -21.10 1.41
N ASP A 541 28.68 -19.96 0.84
CA ASP A 541 30.05 -19.67 0.41
C ASP A 541 31.03 -19.60 1.60
N SER A 542 30.61 -18.96 2.68
CA SER A 542 31.32 -18.84 3.95
C SER A 542 30.30 -18.59 5.06
N THR A 543 30.53 -19.14 6.25
CA THR A 543 29.65 -18.97 7.41
C THR A 543 30.21 -18.00 8.47
N ASN A 544 31.35 -17.38 8.19
CA ASN A 544 31.95 -16.38 9.09
C ASN A 544 30.99 -15.20 9.31
N GLY A 545 30.82 -14.82 10.58
CA GLY A 545 29.95 -13.72 10.99
C GLY A 545 28.45 -13.99 10.78
N LEU A 546 28.03 -15.22 10.48
CA LEU A 546 26.63 -15.56 10.25
C LEU A 546 26.02 -16.27 11.45
N HIS A 547 24.81 -15.88 11.81
CA HIS A 547 23.93 -16.66 12.67
C HIS A 547 22.61 -16.89 11.96
N VAL A 548 22.16 -18.15 11.88
CA VAL A 548 21.10 -18.58 10.97
C VAL A 548 19.97 -19.23 11.75
N TRP A 549 18.74 -18.89 11.40
CA TRP A 549 17.53 -19.49 11.93
C TRP A 549 16.63 -20.00 10.80
N LEU A 550 16.03 -21.17 10.99
CA LEU A 550 14.92 -21.66 10.19
C LEU A 550 13.63 -21.56 11.01
N GLY A 551 12.74 -20.65 10.62
CA GLY A 551 11.61 -20.26 11.46
C GLY A 551 12.08 -19.70 12.79
N LYS A 552 11.86 -20.46 13.86
CA LYS A 552 12.24 -20.12 15.25
C LYS A 552 13.51 -20.84 15.71
N GLU A 553 13.96 -21.85 14.96
CA GLU A 553 15.03 -22.75 15.39
C GLU A 553 16.38 -22.24 14.89
N SER A 554 17.34 -22.12 15.82
CA SER A 554 18.72 -21.78 15.47
C SER A 554 19.41 -22.96 14.78
N VAL A 555 20.00 -22.71 13.62
CA VAL A 555 20.77 -23.70 12.87
C VAL A 555 22.22 -23.70 13.37
N ASN A 556 22.55 -24.71 14.17
CA ASN A 556 23.91 -24.92 14.65
C ASN A 556 24.81 -25.40 13.51
N SER A 557 25.99 -24.79 13.34
CA SER A 557 26.96 -25.12 12.28
C SER A 557 26.37 -25.06 10.86
N PRO A 558 25.99 -23.88 10.34
CA PRO A 558 25.24 -23.75 9.09
C PRO A 558 25.99 -24.20 7.82
N ALA A 559 27.30 -24.47 7.89
CA ALA A 559 28.11 -24.85 6.74
C ALA A 559 27.76 -26.27 6.27
N GLY A 560 27.04 -26.40 5.16
CA GLY A 560 26.60 -27.70 4.65
C GLY A 560 25.58 -28.38 5.55
N ALA A 561 24.90 -27.63 6.42
CA ALA A 561 23.89 -28.17 7.31
C ALA A 561 22.71 -28.72 6.52
N THR A 562 22.26 -29.92 6.88
CA THR A 562 20.99 -30.47 6.41
C THR A 562 19.91 -30.07 7.40
N VAL A 563 18.89 -29.37 6.93
CA VAL A 563 17.73 -28.94 7.70
C VAL A 563 16.48 -29.60 7.16
N ASP A 564 15.56 -29.98 8.04
CA ASP A 564 14.27 -30.53 7.63
C ASP A 564 13.30 -29.39 7.36
N LEU A 565 12.84 -29.30 6.11
CA LEU A 565 11.87 -28.31 5.69
C LEU A 565 10.45 -28.90 5.80
N ALA A 566 9.61 -28.27 6.63
CA ALA A 566 8.19 -28.57 6.67
C ALA A 566 7.47 -28.03 5.42
N ALA A 567 6.36 -28.65 5.04
CA ALA A 567 5.55 -28.21 3.91
C ALA A 567 4.99 -26.79 4.13
N GLY A 568 4.82 -26.05 3.03
CA GLY A 568 4.44 -24.63 3.01
C GLY A 568 5.63 -23.68 3.03
N ARG A 569 5.35 -22.39 3.25
CA ARG A 569 6.35 -21.32 3.22
C ARG A 569 7.21 -21.32 4.47
N GLN A 570 8.49 -21.64 4.32
CA GLN A 570 9.50 -21.60 5.37
C GLN A 570 10.31 -20.30 5.27
N THR A 571 10.68 -19.73 6.41
CA THR A 571 11.47 -18.50 6.48
C THR A 571 12.86 -18.80 7.03
N LEU A 572 13.89 -18.41 6.30
CA LEU A 572 15.29 -18.47 6.72
C LEU A 572 15.73 -17.06 7.13
N THR A 573 16.06 -16.85 8.40
CA THR A 573 16.58 -15.57 8.89
C THR A 573 18.08 -15.68 9.13
N ILE A 574 18.85 -14.67 8.74
CA ILE A 574 20.30 -14.63 8.91
C ILE A 574 20.69 -13.31 9.55
N ARG A 575 21.34 -13.34 10.71
CA ARG A 575 22.07 -12.17 11.24
C ARG A 575 23.46 -12.20 10.64
N VAL A 576 23.84 -11.11 10.00
CA VAL A 576 25.13 -10.91 9.36
C VAL A 576 25.92 -9.89 10.16
N ASP A 577 27.11 -10.29 10.60
CA ASP A 577 28.10 -9.39 11.20
C ASP A 577 29.29 -9.24 10.24
N THR A 578 29.34 -8.12 9.54
CA THR A 578 30.41 -7.80 8.57
C THR A 578 31.74 -7.45 9.25
N THR A 579 31.79 -7.27 10.57
CA THR A 579 33.05 -7.07 11.30
C THR A 579 33.78 -8.38 11.57
N ALA A 580 33.02 -9.46 11.71
CA ALA A 580 33.50 -10.82 11.92
C ALA A 580 33.63 -11.63 10.61
N ARG A 581 33.28 -11.03 9.46
CA ARG A 581 33.31 -11.65 8.13
C ARG A 581 34.32 -10.92 7.23
N PRO A 582 35.39 -11.58 6.75
CA PRO A 582 36.32 -10.97 5.81
C PRO A 582 35.76 -10.82 4.39
N GLU A 583 34.78 -11.64 4.01
CA GLU A 583 34.14 -11.60 2.70
C GLU A 583 33.00 -10.55 2.66
N SER A 584 33.01 -9.68 1.64
CA SER A 584 31.96 -8.67 1.42
C SER A 584 30.72 -9.20 0.68
N GLU A 585 30.70 -10.49 0.38
CA GLU A 585 29.68 -11.17 -0.40
C GLU A 585 29.04 -12.29 0.42
N LEU A 586 27.77 -12.58 0.15
CA LEU A 586 27.06 -13.75 0.68
C LEU A 586 26.40 -14.51 -0.46
N ARG A 587 26.64 -15.82 -0.54
CA ARG A 587 25.93 -16.71 -1.46
C ARG A 587 25.40 -17.91 -0.73
N LEU A 588 24.10 -18.18 -0.90
CA LEU A 588 23.43 -19.37 -0.38
C LEU A 588 22.73 -20.12 -1.50
N GLU A 589 23.05 -21.40 -1.62
CA GLU A 589 22.41 -22.35 -2.52
C GLU A 589 21.76 -23.49 -1.74
N LEU A 590 20.49 -23.76 -2.03
CA LEU A 590 19.79 -24.92 -1.50
C LEU A 590 19.93 -26.10 -2.45
N THR A 591 20.33 -27.25 -1.91
CA THR A 591 20.36 -28.50 -2.67
C THR A 591 19.59 -29.57 -1.94
N ARG A 592 18.92 -30.43 -2.71
CA ARG A 592 18.28 -31.61 -2.15
C ARG A 592 19.33 -32.71 -1.93
N PRO A 593 19.43 -33.33 -0.74
CA PRO A 593 20.29 -34.48 -0.53
C PRO A 593 19.92 -35.64 -1.47
N GLU A 594 20.94 -36.36 -1.97
CA GLU A 594 20.71 -37.51 -2.85
C GLU A 594 19.83 -38.57 -2.18
N GLY A 595 18.88 -39.14 -2.94
CA GLY A 595 17.98 -40.20 -2.47
C GLY A 595 16.79 -39.74 -1.61
N THR A 596 16.55 -38.43 -1.48
CA THR A 596 15.43 -37.88 -0.69
C THR A 596 14.28 -37.36 -1.58
N SER A 597 13.05 -37.37 -1.07
CA SER A 597 11.85 -36.99 -1.85
C SER A 597 11.46 -35.51 -1.74
N GLY A 598 12.05 -34.74 -0.82
CA GLY A 598 11.68 -33.34 -0.57
C GLY A 598 11.68 -32.47 -1.83
N GLN A 599 10.70 -31.55 -1.93
CA GLN A 599 10.56 -30.64 -3.06
C GLN A 599 10.36 -29.22 -2.55
N PHE A 600 11.28 -28.33 -2.91
CA PHE A 600 11.28 -26.94 -2.48
C PHE A 600 11.80 -26.01 -3.57
N GLN A 601 11.41 -24.74 -3.48
CA GLN A 601 11.84 -23.67 -4.36
C GLN A 601 12.12 -22.40 -3.55
N VAL A 602 13.20 -21.69 -3.88
CA VAL A 602 13.44 -20.35 -3.30
C VAL A 602 12.43 -19.35 -3.85
N VAL A 603 11.88 -18.52 -2.96
CA VAL A 603 10.90 -17.49 -3.32
C VAL A 603 11.62 -16.18 -3.61
N ASP A 604 11.97 -15.98 -4.89
CA ASP A 604 12.67 -14.77 -5.36
C ASP A 604 11.74 -13.65 -5.84
N GLY A 605 10.45 -13.95 -6.06
CA GLY A 605 9.41 -12.99 -6.39
C GLY A 605 8.71 -12.39 -5.16
N GLN A 606 7.75 -11.48 -5.39
CA GLN A 606 6.88 -10.97 -4.31
C GLN A 606 5.95 -12.04 -3.75
#